data_AF-A0A3D3ESQ9-F1
#
_entry.id   AF-A0A3D3ESQ9-F1
#
_cell.length_a   1.000
_cell.length_b   1.000
_cell.length_c   1.000
_cell.angle_alpha   90.00
_cell.angle_beta   90.00
_cell.angle_gamma   90.00
#
_symmetry.space_group_name_H-M   'P 1'
#
loop_
_entity.id
_entity.type
_entity.pdbx_description
1 polymer ?
#
loop_
_entity_poly.entity_id
_entity_poly.type
_entity_poly.pdbx_seq_one_letter_code
_entity_poly.pdbx_strand_id
1 'polypeptide(L)' 'LYVEECYANQGPIMKRIRPRARGTAYRIEKRMCHITVVLNER' A
#
# COMPACT_ATOMS: atom_id res chain seq x y z
N LEU A 1 24.68 -3.74 -14.01
CA LEU A 1 23.41 -3.47 -13.33
C LEU A 1 23.29 -4.29 -12.05
N TYR A 2 23.23 -3.62 -10.91
CA TYR A 2 22.86 -4.20 -9.62
C TYR A 2 21.85 -3.29 -8.93
N VAL A 3 21.07 -3.85 -8.00
CA VAL A 3 20.12 -3.10 -7.18
C VAL A 3 20.90 -2.49 -6.01
N GLU A 4 20.96 -1.16 -5.96
CA GLU A 4 21.64 -0.44 -4.89
C GLU A 4 20.71 -0.27 -3.69
N GLU A 5 19.50 0.25 -3.93
CA GLU A 5 18.48 0.44 -2.90
C GLU A 5 17.11 -0.01 -3.41
N CYS A 6 16.34 -0.63 -2.52
CA CYS A 6 14.95 -0.97 -2.78
C CYS A 6 14.16 -0.85 -1.47
N TYR A 7 13.17 0.04 -1.45
CA TYR A 7 12.31 0.23 -0.29
C TYR A 7 10.87 0.50 -0.70
N ALA A 8 9.96 0.13 0.20
CA ALA A 8 8.53 0.31 0.04
C ALA A 8 8.02 1.27 1.12
N ASN A 9 7.54 2.43 0.68
CA ASN A 9 6.94 3.43 1.55
C ASN A 9 5.42 3.27 1.62
N GLN A 10 4.84 3.71 2.73
CA GLN A 10 3.39 3.72 2.89
C GLN A 10 2.76 4.78 1.99
N GLY A 11 1.82 4.34 1.14
CA GLY A 11 1.00 5.23 0.33
C GLY A 11 -0.33 5.59 1.01
N PRO A 12 -1.16 6.44 0.38
CA PRO A 12 -2.42 6.84 0.96
C PRO A 12 -3.38 5.65 1.11
N ILE A 13 -4.11 5.60 2.22
CA ILE A 13 -5.08 4.55 2.50
C ILE A 13 -6.45 5.00 2.01
N MET A 14 -7.03 4.26 1.06
CA MET A 14 -8.42 4.45 0.66
C MET A 14 -9.36 3.75 1.64
N LYS A 15 -10.21 4.54 2.32
CA LYS A 15 -11.23 4.03 3.24
C LYS A 15 -12.52 3.71 2.48
N ARG A 16 -13.12 2.54 2.72
CA ARG A 16 -14.43 2.12 2.20
C ARG A 16 -15.27 1.49 3.30
N ILE A 17 -16.59 1.55 3.16
CA ILE A 17 -17.53 0.93 4.09
C ILE A 17 -17.93 -0.45 3.55
N ARG A 18 -17.87 -1.48 4.40
CA ARG A 18 -18.39 -2.81 4.10
C ARG A 18 -19.65 -3.06 4.94
N PRO A 19 -20.82 -3.25 4.32
CA PRO A 19 -22.02 -3.63 5.04
C PRO A 19 -21.86 -5.02 5.66
N ARG A 20 -22.39 -5.20 6.87
CA ARG A 20 -22.39 -6.46 7.63
C ARG A 20 -23.78 -6.72 8.20
N ALA A 21 -23.94 -7.89 8.81
CA ALA A 21 -25.20 -8.30 9.43
C ALA A 21 -25.62 -7.35 10.56
N ARG A 22 -26.92 -7.39 10.92
CA ARG A 22 -27.51 -6.62 12.03
C ARG A 22 -27.33 -5.09 11.92
N GLY A 23 -27.38 -4.55 10.70
CA GLY A 23 -27.28 -3.10 10.49
C GLY A 23 -25.89 -2.50 10.79
N THR A 24 -24.86 -3.34 10.91
CA THR A 24 -23.50 -2.90 11.22
C THR A 24 -22.67 -2.68 9.95
N ALA A 25 -21.66 -1.82 10.05
CA ALA A 25 -20.75 -1.51 8.96
C ALA A 25 -19.31 -1.46 9.48
N TYR A 26 -18.40 -2.15 8.78
CA TYR A 26 -16.97 -2.13 9.12
C TYR A 26 -16.19 -1.33 8.08
N ARG A 27 -15.07 -0.74 8.50
CA ARG A 27 -14.15 -0.04 7.61
C ARG A 27 -13.24 -1.06 6.91
N ILE A 28 -13.20 -1.00 5.58
CA ILE A 28 -12.13 -1.62 4.78
C ILE A 28 -11.10 -0.54 4.47
N GLU A 29 -9.83 -0.88 4.68
CA GLU A 29 -8.68 -0.08 4.25
C GLU A 29 -8.06 -0.73 3.02
N LYS A 30 -8.14 -0.05 1.88
CA LYS A 30 -7.39 -0.41 0.68
C LYS A 30 -6.02 0.27 0.77
N ARG A 31 -5.05 -0.46 1.31
CA ARG A 31 -3.66 0.02 1.51
C ARG A 31 -2.92 0.04 0.18
N MET A 32 -2.16 1.10 -0.05
CA MET A 32 -1.28 1.25 -1.21
C MET A 32 0.15 1.51 -0.71
N CYS A 33 1.13 1.22 -1.55
CA CYS A 33 2.53 1.54 -1.30
C CYS A 33 3.17 2.22 -2.50
N HIS A 34 4.24 2.96 -2.23
CA HIS A 34 5.14 3.49 -3.25
C HIS A 34 6.42 2.67 -3.18
N ILE A 35 6.78 2.03 -4.29
CA ILE A 35 7.96 1.19 -4.39
C ILE A 35 9.01 1.97 -5.18
N THR A 36 10.16 2.20 -4.56
CA THR A 36 11.31 2.84 -5.21
C THR A 36 12.41 1.80 -5.38
N VAL A 37 12.92 1.68 -6.61
CA VAL A 37 14.05 0.81 -6.94
C VAL A 37 15.14 1.67 -7.58
N VAL A 38 16.31 1.69 -6.96
CA VAL A 38 17.50 2.37 -7.48
C VAL A 38 18.44 1.31 -8.03
N LEU A 39 18.75 1.42 -9.31
CA LEU A 39 19.66 0.55 -10.03
C LEU A 39 20.96 1.29 -10.30
N ASN A 40 22.07 0.60 -10.13
CA ASN A 40 23.38 1.14 -10.41
C ASN A 40 24.18 0.20 -11.32
N GLU A 41 24.99 0.79 -12.17
CA GLU A 41 25.97 0.11 -13.00
C GLU A 41 27.28 0.66 -12.50
N ARG A 42 28.00 -0.14 -11.73
CA ARG A 42 29.27 0.22 -11.10
C ARG A 42 30.03 1.38 -11.76
#